data_AF-A0A7C6JGA6-F1
#
_entry.id   AF-A0A7C6JGA6-F1
#
_cell.length_a   1.000
_cell.length_b   1.000
_cell.length_c   1.000
_cell.angle_alpha   90.00
_cell.angle_beta   90.00
_cell.angle_gamma   90.00
#
_symmetry.space_group_name_H-M   'P 1'
#
loop_
_entity.id
_entity.type
_entity.pdbx_description
1 polymer ?
#
loop_
_entity_poly.entity_id
_entity_poly.type
_entity_poly.pdbx_seq_one_letter_code
_entity_poly.pdbx_strand_id
1 'polypeptide(L)'
;MLTLIRSRFFKILLIIIVGLLAYRYYQNYAMIRKLEATITELENSLIMARGEKTRLEEELNNINNPEYIERIAREELGLVKPGELLLIPVEE
;
A
#
# COMPACT_ATOMS: atom_id res chain seq x y z
N MET A 1 -43.37 -34.02 14.98
CA MET A 1 -42.06 -33.34 14.90
C MET A 1 -40.92 -34.32 14.60
N LEU A 2 -40.79 -35.47 15.30
CA LEU A 2 -39.72 -36.46 15.06
C LEU A 2 -39.77 -37.19 13.69
N THR A 3 -40.95 -37.38 13.11
CA THR A 3 -41.13 -38.12 11.83
C THR A 3 -40.68 -37.34 10.60
N LEU A 4 -40.76 -36.01 10.63
CA LEU A 4 -40.30 -35.13 9.53
C LEU A 4 -38.77 -35.20 9.35
N ILE A 5 -38.02 -35.21 10.45
CA ILE A 5 -36.54 -35.27 10.46
C ILE A 5 -36.01 -36.59 9.88
N ARG A 6 -36.82 -37.67 9.94
CA ARG A 6 -36.44 -39.00 9.43
C ARG A 6 -36.66 -39.14 7.91
N SER A 7 -37.41 -38.23 7.29
CA SER A 7 -37.69 -38.23 5.85
C SER A 7 -36.46 -37.90 5.01
N ARG A 8 -36.21 -38.69 3.96
CA ARG A 8 -35.10 -38.45 3.01
C ARG A 8 -35.21 -37.08 2.34
N PHE A 9 -36.44 -36.61 2.09
CA PHE A 9 -36.70 -35.29 1.51
C PHE A 9 -36.25 -34.15 2.44
N PHE A 10 -36.52 -34.25 3.74
CA PHE A 10 -36.11 -33.24 4.71
C PHE A 10 -34.57 -33.15 4.82
N LYS A 11 -33.87 -34.29 4.76
CA LYS A 11 -32.40 -34.32 4.76
C LYS A 11 -31.82 -33.65 3.51
N ILE A 12 -32.40 -33.89 2.34
CA ILE A 12 -31.98 -33.24 1.08
C ILE A 12 -32.20 -31.73 1.16
N LEU A 13 -33.38 -31.30 1.64
CA LEU A 13 -33.67 -29.88 1.83
C LEU A 13 -32.68 -29.22 2.81
N LEU A 14 -32.37 -29.89 3.92
CA LEU A 14 -31.38 -29.41 4.89
C LEU A 14 -30.00 -29.26 4.25
N ILE A 15 -29.55 -30.25 3.48
CA ILE A 15 -28.26 -30.20 2.78
C ILE A 15 -28.22 -29.04 1.79
N ILE A 16 -29.31 -28.79 1.05
CA ILE A 16 -29.41 -27.66 0.12
C ILE A 16 -29.31 -26.33 0.89
N ILE A 17 -30.04 -26.19 2.00
CA ILE A 17 -29.99 -24.96 2.82
C ILE A 17 -28.58 -24.74 3.36
N VAL A 18 -27.96 -25.77 3.93
CA VAL A 18 -26.58 -25.69 4.44
C VAL A 18 -25.60 -25.36 3.31
N GLY A 19 -25.75 -25.97 2.13
CA GLY A 19 -24.93 -25.69 0.97
C GLY A 19 -25.04 -24.24 0.50
N LEU A 20 -26.26 -23.69 0.45
CA LEU A 20 -26.49 -22.28 0.11
C LEU A 20 -25.88 -21.33 1.14
N LEU A 21 -26.04 -21.63 2.43
CA LEU A 21 -25.45 -20.83 3.50
C LEU A 21 -23.92 -20.88 3.45
N ALA A 22 -23.33 -22.06 3.26
CA ALA A 22 -21.89 -22.23 3.11
C ALA A 22 -21.35 -21.47 1.89
N TYR A 23 -22.05 -21.54 0.76
CA TYR A 23 -21.69 -20.80 -0.44
C TYR A 23 -21.71 -19.28 -0.21
N ARG A 24 -22.79 -18.76 0.37
CA ARG A 24 -22.91 -17.34 0.71
C ARG A 24 -21.85 -16.90 1.72
N TYR A 25 -21.58 -17.72 2.72
CA TYR A 25 -20.54 -17.47 3.71
C TYR A 25 -19.16 -17.37 3.05
N TYR A 26 -18.82 -18.32 2.18
CA TYR A 26 -17.56 -18.31 1.45
C TYR A 26 -17.40 -17.07 0.56
N GLN A 27 -18.44 -16.68 -0.18
CA GLN A 27 -18.43 -15.46 -0.99
C GLN A 27 -18.18 -14.20 -0.14
N ASN A 28 -18.89 -14.05 0.97
CA ASN A 28 -18.72 -12.91 1.87
C ASN A 28 -17.33 -12.90 2.50
N TYR A 29 -16.83 -14.06 2.94
CA TYR A 29 -15.49 -14.19 3.50
C TYR A 29 -14.42 -13.77 2.48
N ALA A 30 -14.50 -14.26 1.24
CA ALA A 30 -13.57 -13.87 0.17
C ALA A 30 -13.63 -12.36 -0.13
N MET A 31 -14.83 -11.77 -0.12
CA MET A 31 -15.00 -10.33 -0.32
C MET A 31 -14.36 -9.51 0.81
N ILE A 32 -14.57 -9.91 2.06
CA ILE A 32 -13.95 -9.24 3.22
C ILE A 32 -12.42 -9.29 3.11
N ARG A 33 -11.85 -10.47 2.80
CA ARG A 33 -10.40 -10.63 2.62
C ARG A 33 -9.85 -9.74 1.51
N LYS A 34 -10.58 -9.59 0.41
CA LYS A 34 -10.21 -8.68 -0.68
C LYS A 34 -10.23 -7.22 -0.23
N LEU A 35 -11.27 -6.81 0.49
CA LEU A 35 -11.39 -5.45 1.02
C LEU A 35 -10.28 -5.13 2.02
N GLU A 36 -9.96 -6.06 2.93
CA GLU A 36 -8.83 -5.92 3.87
C GLU A 36 -7.51 -5.68 3.12
N ALA A 37 -7.22 -6.48 2.08
CA ALA A 37 -6.02 -6.31 1.28
C ALA A 37 -5.96 -4.94 0.58
N THR A 38 -7.09 -4.49 0.01
CA THR A 38 -7.20 -3.17 -0.64
C THR A 38 -7.03 -2.03 0.37
N ILE A 39 -7.54 -2.16 1.59
CA ILE A 39 -7.32 -1.17 2.67
C ILE A 39 -5.83 -1.06 2.97
N THR A 40 -5.15 -2.18 3.18
CA THR A 40 -3.69 -2.17 3.47
C THR A 40 -2.89 -1.56 2.32
N GLU A 41 -3.23 -1.85 1.07
CA GLU A 41 -2.59 -1.25 -0.10
C GLU A 41 -2.79 0.27 -0.16
N LEU A 42 -4.02 0.74 0.09
CA LEU A 42 -4.36 2.16 0.14
C LEU A 42 -3.65 2.88 1.29
N GLU A 43 -3.55 2.26 2.46
CA GLU A 43 -2.83 2.82 3.62
C GLU A 43 -1.34 2.98 3.32
N ASN A 44 -0.70 1.98 2.72
CA ASN A 44 0.69 2.06 2.29
C ASN A 44 0.89 3.17 1.25
N SER A 45 -0.01 3.25 0.26
CA SER A 45 0.02 4.30 -0.77
C SER A 45 -0.13 5.70 -0.15
N LEU A 46 -1.00 5.84 0.86
CA LEU A 46 -1.19 7.09 1.59
C LEU A 46 0.06 7.48 2.38
N ILE A 47 0.73 6.53 3.03
CA ILE A 47 1.99 6.79 3.75
C ILE A 47 3.06 7.28 2.77
N MET A 48 3.24 6.60 1.64
CA MET A 48 4.20 7.00 0.62
C MET A 48 3.90 8.39 0.06
N ALA A 49 2.65 8.66 -0.29
CA ALA A 49 2.23 9.96 -0.82
C ALA A 49 2.41 11.09 0.20
N ARG A 50 2.19 10.82 1.49
CA ARG A 50 2.44 11.80 2.57
C ARG A 50 3.93 12.07 2.75
N GLY A 51 4.75 11.02 2.74
CA GLY A 51 6.21 11.18 2.81
C GLY A 51 6.75 12.01 1.67
N GLU A 52 6.30 11.72 0.44
CA GLU A 52 6.68 12.50 -0.74
C GLU A 52 6.19 13.95 -0.66
N LYS A 53 4.95 14.17 -0.19
CA LYS A 53 4.44 15.52 0.03
C LYS A 53 5.33 16.30 1.01
N THR A 54 5.70 15.69 2.14
CA THR A 54 6.57 16.35 3.14
C THR A 54 7.94 16.67 2.55
N ARG A 55 8.54 15.75 1.79
CA ARG A 55 9.80 16.00 1.07
C ARG A 55 9.68 17.20 0.13
N LEU A 56 8.65 17.24 -0.70
CA LEU A 56 8.42 18.34 -1.64
C LEU A 56 8.15 19.68 -0.93
N GLU A 57 7.46 19.67 0.20
CA GLU A 57 7.26 20.87 1.02
C GLU A 57 8.58 21.39 1.61
N GLU A 58 9.48 20.51 2.06
CA GLU A 58 10.82 20.89 2.50
C GLU A 58 11.67 21.45 1.36
N GLU A 59 11.61 20.86 0.17
CA GLU A 59 12.29 21.37 -1.04
C GLU A 59 11.78 22.77 -1.39
N LEU A 60 10.45 22.97 -1.37
CA LEU A 60 9.83 24.24 -1.66
C LEU A 60 10.26 25.33 -0.67
N ASN A 61 10.35 25.00 0.63
CA ASN A 61 10.81 25.93 1.65
C ASN A 61 12.27 26.33 1.47
N ASN A 62 13.10 25.43 0.91
CA ASN A 62 14.51 25.66 0.70
C ASN A 62 14.87 26.21 -0.69
N ILE A 63 13.88 26.45 -1.56
CA ILE A 63 14.14 26.87 -2.96
C ILE A 63 14.96 28.17 -3.07
N ASN A 64 14.87 29.06 -2.08
CA ASN A 64 15.61 30.32 -2.03
C ASN A 64 16.80 30.27 -1.05
N ASN A 65 17.11 29.11 -0.47
CA ASN A 65 18.24 28.94 0.45
C ASN A 65 19.53 28.70 -0.37
N PRO A 66 20.51 29.64 -0.35
CA PRO A 66 21.73 29.51 -1.16
C PRO A 66 22.56 28.27 -0.83
N GLU A 67 22.63 27.87 0.45
CA GLU A 67 23.39 26.69 0.89
C GLU A 67 22.73 25.40 0.40
N TYR A 68 21.39 25.36 0.41
CA TYR A 68 20.63 24.25 -0.13
C TYR A 68 20.83 24.13 -1.65
N ILE A 69 20.77 25.26 -2.37
CA ILE A 69 21.01 25.32 -3.82
C ILE A 69 22.44 24.87 -4.15
N GLU A 70 23.44 25.37 -3.42
CA GLU A 70 24.85 24.98 -3.60
C GLU A 70 25.05 23.49 -3.33
N ARG A 71 24.42 22.95 -2.28
CA ARG A 71 24.48 21.52 -1.97
C ARG A 71 23.89 20.67 -3.10
N ILE A 72 22.69 20.96 -3.59
CA ILE A 72 22.09 20.24 -4.72
C ILE A 72 22.95 20.38 -5.98
N ALA A 73 23.49 21.57 -6.26
CA ALA A 73 24.36 21.80 -7.40
C ALA A 73 25.64 20.94 -7.34
N ARG A 74 26.21 20.76 -6.14
CA ARG A 74 27.41 19.93 -5.93
C ARG A 74 27.09 18.43 -5.94
N GLU A 75 26.06 18.01 -5.21
CA GLU A 75 25.72 16.59 -4.98
C GLU A 75 25.03 15.96 -6.20
N GLU A 76 24.01 16.62 -6.76
CA GLU A 76 23.18 16.05 -7.83
C GLU A 76 23.69 16.42 -9.22
N LEU A 77 24.30 17.60 -9.38
CA LEU A 77 24.75 18.11 -10.68
C LEU A 77 26.28 18.09 -10.85
N GLY A 78 27.04 17.78 -9.80
CA GLY A 78 28.52 17.75 -9.84
C GLY A 78 29.16 19.10 -10.16
N LEU A 79 28.43 20.21 -9.95
CA LEU A 79 28.89 21.56 -10.26
C LEU A 79 29.89 22.03 -9.21
N VAL A 80 30.93 22.73 -9.67
CA VAL A 80 31.98 23.31 -8.83
C VAL A 80 32.22 24.76 -9.25
N LYS A 81 32.66 25.61 -8.32
CA LYS A 81 33.00 27.00 -8.64
C LYS A 81 34.33 27.05 -9.41
N PRO A 82 34.59 28.10 -10.21
CA PRO A 82 35.86 28.25 -10.90
C PRO A 82 37.05 28.18 -9.93
N GLY A 83 37.99 27.26 -10.17
CA GLY A 83 39.17 27.04 -9.33
C GLY A 83 39.01 25.94 -8.27
N GLU A 84 37.84 25.33 -8.13
CA GLU A 84 37.62 24.16 -7.26
C GLU A 84 37.89 22.83 -8.01
N LEU A 85 38.31 21.79 -7.29
CA LEU A 85 38.54 20.43 -7.79
C LEU A 85 37.46 19.49 -7.26
N LEU A 86 36.76 18.77 -8.16
CA LEU A 86 35.79 17.74 -7.79
C LEU A 86 36.53 16.45 -7.38
N LEU A 87 36.31 15.98 -6.16
CA LEU A 87 36.86 14.71 -5.66
C LEU A 87 35.76 13.64 -5.69
N ILE A 88 35.99 12.57 -6.45
CA ILE A 88 35.10 11.40 -6.49
C ILE A 88 35.78 10.29 -5.69
N PRO A 89 35.24 9.87 -4.54
CA PRO A 89 35.80 8.77 -3.79
C PRO A 89 35.71 7.47 -4.60
N VAL A 90 36.82 6.74 -4.71
CA VAL A 90 36.86 5.39 -5.28
C VAL A 90 36.72 4.41 -4.13
N GLU A 91 35.61 3.69 -4.07
CA GLU A 91 35.43 2.57 -3.14
C GLU A 91 36.25 1.37 -3.64
N GLU A 92 37.11 0.79 -2.78
CA GLU A 92 37.90 -0.42 -3.06
C GLU A 92 37.06 -1.72 -2.99
#